data_AF-U4UNE4-F1
#
_entry.id   AF-U4UNE4-F1
#
_cell.length_a   1.000
_cell.length_b   1.000
_cell.length_c   1.000
_cell.angle_alpha   90.00
_cell.angle_beta   90.00
_cell.angle_gamma   90.00
#
_symmetry.space_group_name_H-M   'P 1'
#
loop_
_entity.id
_entity.type
_entity.pdbx_description
1 polymer ?
#
loop_
_entity_poly.entity_id
_entity_poly.type
_entity_poly.pdbx_seq_one_letter_code
_entity_poly.pdbx_strand_id
1 'polypeptide(L)' 'MGCELGKLASRDNRNGARKFEEPTPPQVQVDPRLPLTAKQKYNMMASWKGISRAMESTGVCMFLKFYY' A
#
# COMPACT_ATOMS: atom_id res chain seq x y z
N MET A 1 35.11 25.27 -1.28
CA MET A 1 35.56 23.93 -1.72
C MET A 1 34.86 22.94 -0.79
N GLY A 2 33.73 22.31 -1.10
CA GLY A 2 33.42 21.53 -2.30
C GLY A 2 33.23 20.06 -1.86
N CYS A 3 32.06 19.77 -1.29
CA CYS A 3 31.29 18.51 -1.24
C CYS A 3 32.01 17.13 -1.22
N GLU A 4 31.69 16.29 -0.21
CA GLU A 4 31.92 14.82 -0.23
C GLU A 4 30.63 13.99 -0.05
N LEU A 5 29.43 14.58 -0.26
CA LEU A 5 28.14 13.88 -0.07
C LEU A 5 27.77 12.89 -1.20
N GLY A 6 28.56 12.80 -2.28
CA GLY A 6 28.27 11.93 -3.43
C GLY A 6 28.74 10.47 -3.31
N LYS A 7 29.68 10.15 -2.41
CA LYS A 7 30.33 8.82 -2.37
C LYS A 7 29.58 7.74 -1.59
N LEU A 8 28.55 8.09 -0.82
CA LEU A 8 27.73 7.10 -0.10
C LEU A 8 26.61 6.50 -0.95
N ALA A 9 26.25 7.12 -2.08
CA ALA A 9 25.13 6.66 -2.92
C ALA A 9 25.49 5.51 -3.87
N SER A 10 26.77 5.16 -4.04
CA SER A 10 27.21 4.22 -5.10
C SER A 10 27.82 2.91 -4.61
N ARG A 11 27.76 2.60 -3.31
CA ARG A 11 28.54 1.48 -2.75
C ARG A 11 27.82 0.61 -1.71
N ASP A 12 26.57 0.24 -1.98
CA ASP A 12 26.05 -1.08 -1.56
C ASP A 12 24.79 -1.48 -2.33
N ASN A 13 24.99 -2.01 -3.54
CA ASN A 13 24.02 -2.90 -4.17
C ASN A 13 24.69 -4.27 -4.25
N ARG A 14 24.70 -5.02 -3.13
CA ARG A 14 24.95 -6.47 -3.12
C ARG A 14 24.53 -7.09 -1.79
N ASN A 15 23.33 -7.69 -1.83
CA ASN A 15 22.92 -8.86 -1.05
C ASN A 15 22.42 -8.63 0.39
N GLY A 16 21.14 -8.97 0.64
CA GLY A 16 20.68 -9.31 1.98
C GLY A 16 19.52 -8.50 2.56
N ALA A 17 18.48 -8.19 1.80
CA ALA A 17 17.22 -7.75 2.40
C ALA A 17 16.48 -8.97 3.00
N ARG A 18 16.93 -9.41 4.19
CA ARG A 18 16.08 -10.20 5.09
C ARG A 18 14.83 -9.35 5.31
N LYS A 19 13.70 -9.77 4.75
CA LYS A 19 12.39 -9.25 5.16
C LYS A 19 12.28 -9.59 6.64
N PHE A 20 12.48 -8.59 7.49
CA PHE A 20 11.98 -8.63 8.86
C PHE A 20 10.47 -8.77 8.71
N GLU A 21 9.93 -9.99 8.86
CA GLU A 21 8.53 -10.13 9.23
C GLU A 21 8.42 -9.53 10.63
N GLU A 22 8.14 -8.24 10.68
CA GLU A 22 7.61 -7.63 11.88
C GLU A 22 6.30 -8.36 12.20
N PRO A 23 6.13 -8.94 13.40
CA PRO A 23 4.89 -9.58 13.77
C PRO A 23 3.78 -8.55 13.61
N THR A 24 2.83 -8.85 12.72
CA THR A 24 1.67 -7.98 12.52
C THR A 24 1.01 -7.84 13.90
N PRO A 25 0.91 -6.63 14.48
CA PRO A 25 0.28 -6.47 15.77
C PRO A 25 -1.11 -7.10 15.71
N PRO A 26 -1.56 -7.77 16.78
CA PRO A 26 -2.87 -8.41 16.80
C PRO A 26 -3.88 -7.38 16.29
N GLN A 27 -4.63 -7.75 15.26
CA GLN A 27 -5.62 -6.86 14.69
C GLN A 27 -6.67 -6.65 15.77
N VAL A 28 -6.48 -5.58 16.55
CA VAL A 28 -7.47 -5.10 17.50
C VAL A 28 -8.72 -4.93 16.67
N GLN A 29 -9.75 -5.72 16.98
CA GLN A 29 -11.03 -5.61 16.30
C GLN A 29 -11.62 -4.26 16.70
N VAL A 30 -11.29 -3.24 15.91
CA VAL A 30 -11.83 -1.90 16.05
C VAL A 30 -13.29 -1.97 15.59
N ASP A 31 -14.22 -1.42 16.38
CA ASP A 31 -15.63 -1.37 16.00
C ASP A 31 -15.75 -0.75 14.59
N PRO A 32 -16.31 -1.46 13.60
CA PRO A 32 -16.38 -0.99 12.21
C PRO A 32 -17.29 0.23 12.02
N ARG A 33 -18.10 0.58 13.03
CA ARG A 33 -18.93 1.80 13.01
C ARG A 33 -18.13 3.06 13.35
N LEU A 34 -16.92 2.91 13.87
CA LEU A 34 -16.06 4.05 14.16
C LEU A 34 -15.68 4.77 12.87
N PRO A 35 -15.57 6.11 12.89
CA PRO A 35 -15.12 6.87 11.74
C PRO A 35 -13.76 6.38 11.23
N LEU A 36 -13.60 6.32 9.90
CA LEU A 36 -12.33 5.99 9.28
C LEU A 36 -11.23 6.96 9.72
N THR A 37 -10.09 6.42 10.13
CA THR A 37 -8.87 7.19 10.43
C THR A 37 -8.31 7.87 9.17
N ALA A 38 -7.49 8.90 9.35
CA ALA A 38 -6.86 9.60 8.23
C ALA A 38 -6.05 8.65 7.33
N LYS A 39 -5.31 7.70 7.92
CA LYS A 39 -4.55 6.67 7.19
C LYS A 39 -5.46 5.76 6.36
N GLN A 40 -6.58 5.31 6.94
CA GLN A 40 -7.55 4.47 6.23
C GLN A 40 -8.18 5.21 5.05
N LYS A 41 -8.59 6.47 5.23
CA LYS A 41 -9.13 7.32 4.16
C LYS A 41 -8.12 7.50 3.04
N TYR A 42 -6.87 7.81 3.37
CA TYR A 42 -5.80 7.95 2.37
C TYR A 42 -5.59 6.67 1.56
N ASN A 43 -5.44 5.52 2.24
CA ASN A 43 -5.25 4.23 1.59
C ASN A 43 -6.43 3.88 0.66
N MET A 44 -7.67 4.10 1.12
CA MET A 44 -8.87 3.90 0.32
C MET A 44 -8.82 4.76 -0.95
N MET A 45 -8.59 6.08 -0.83
CA MET A 45 -8.52 6.98 -1.99
C MET A 45 -7.38 6.63 -2.95
N ALA A 46 -6.21 6.25 -2.41
CA ALA A 46 -5.05 5.85 -3.21
C ALA A 46 -5.35 4.59 -4.04
N SER A 47 -5.95 3.57 -3.43
CA SER A 47 -6.38 2.34 -4.13
C SER A 47 -7.50 2.61 -5.13
N TRP A 48 -8.42 3.53 -4.82
CA TRP A 48 -9.57 3.84 -5.65
C TRP A 48 -9.20 4.50 -6.98
N LYS A 49 -8.14 5.32 -7.00
CA LYS A 49 -7.70 6.06 -8.20
C LYS A 49 -7.44 5.15 -9.41
N GLY A 50 -6.97 3.93 -9.19
CA GLY A 50 -6.78 2.95 -10.25
C GLY A 50 -8.10 2.36 -10.73
N ILE A 51 -8.95 1.92 -9.80
CA ILE A 51 -10.26 1.33 -10.06
C ILE A 51 -11.17 2.32 -10.80
N SER A 52 -11.18 3.59 -10.38
CA SER A 52 -12.04 4.63 -10.96
C SER A 52 -11.72 4.93 -12.42
N ARG A 53 -10.49 4.65 -12.89
CA ARG A 53 -10.09 4.85 -14.30
C ARG A 53 -10.60 3.76 -15.23
N ALA A 54 -10.85 2.56 -14.70
CA ALA A 54 -11.31 1.40 -15.44
C ALA A 54 -12.61 0.87 -14.81
N MET A 55 -13.55 1.78 -14.55
CA MET A 55 -14.75 1.49 -13.76
C MET A 55 -15.66 0.45 -14.42
N GLU A 56 -15.83 0.51 -15.74
CA GLU A 56 -16.68 -0.42 -16.48
C GLU A 56 -16.15 -1.86 -16.42
N SER A 57 -14.90 -2.08 -16.86
CA SER A 57 -14.31 -3.42 -16.87
C SER A 57 -14.14 -3.99 -15.46
N THR A 58 -13.73 -3.17 -14.49
CA THR A 58 -13.63 -3.59 -13.09
C THR A 58 -15.01 -3.92 -12.52
N GLY A 59 -16.03 -3.11 -12.84
CA GLY A 59 -17.41 -3.34 -12.44
C GLY A 59 -17.96 -4.65 -12.97
N VAL A 60 -17.80 -4.94 -14.26
CA VAL A 60 -18.23 -6.22 -14.87
C VAL A 60 -17.55 -7.40 -14.17
N CYS A 61 -16.24 -7.32 -13.94
CA CYS A 61 -15.50 -8.37 -13.22
C CYS A 61 -16.02 -8.57 -11.78
N MET A 62 -16.28 -7.48 -11.05
CA MET A 62 -16.87 -7.54 -9.72
C MET A 62 -18.27 -8.14 -9.72
N PHE A 63 -19.13 -7.77 -10.67
CA PHE A 63 -20.46 -8.33 -10.81
C PHE A 63 -20.42 -9.83 -11.11
N LEU A 64 -19.62 -10.27 -12.07
CA LEU A 64 -19.48 -11.69 -12.39
C LEU A 64 -19.03 -12.48 -11.17
N LYS A 65 -18.04 -11.99 -10.43
CA LYS A 65 -17.51 -12.65 -9.22
C LYS A 65 -18.46 -12.63 -8.01
N PHE A 66 -19.50 -11.80 -8.04
CA PHE A 66 -20.51 -11.78 -6.99
C PHE A 66 -21.61 -12.81 -7.24
N TYR A 67 -21.93 -13.06 -8.52
CA TYR A 67 -23.01 -13.97 -8.91
C TYR A 67 -22.54 -15.39 -9.28
N TYR A 68 -21.27 -15.57 -9.63
CA TYR A 68 -20.61 -16.86 -9.84
C TYR A 68 -19.63 -17.16 -8.72
#